data_AF-A0A1I6EL35-F1
#
_entry.id   AF-A0A1I6EL35-F1
#
_cell.length_a   1.000
_cell.length_b   1.000
_cell.length_c   1.000
_cell.angle_alpha   90.00
_cell.angle_beta   90.00
_cell.angle_gamma   90.00
#
_symmetry.space_group_name_H-M   'P 1'
#
loop_
_entity.id
_entity.type
_entity.pdbx_description
1 polymer ?
#
loop_
_entity_poly.entity_id
_entity_poly.type
_entity_poly.pdbx_seq_one_letter_code
_entity_poly.pdbx_strand_id
1 'polypeptide(L)'
;MFLADGGGGASSPPEFGQRKLKVDPSAIPQARKAFEQALAEFEEKIERSVESLPTKPWAGDPISSETSKAFNDQTSDKALAALTFYKKQLVGVIDQLRMIEEQYRQVEGDNAAMWGKHLRDQD
;
A
#
# COMPACT_ATOMS: atom_id res chain seq x y z
N MET A 1 -46.76 19.75 0.99
CA MET A 1 -45.79 18.96 1.78
C MET A 1 -44.96 18.14 0.81
N PHE A 2 -43.69 18.50 0.62
CA PHE A 2 -42.72 17.70 -0.13
C PHE A 2 -41.84 17.00 0.90
N LEU A 3 -41.98 15.68 1.05
CA LEU A 3 -40.99 14.86 1.72
C LEU A 3 -39.98 14.42 0.66
N ALA A 4 -38.79 15.01 0.72
CA ALA A 4 -37.63 14.52 -0.02
C ALA A 4 -37.03 13.36 0.80
N ASP A 5 -37.27 12.15 0.34
CA ASP A 5 -36.60 10.93 0.82
C ASP A 5 -35.15 10.96 0.32
N GLY A 6 -34.25 11.40 1.20
CA GLY A 6 -32.82 11.41 0.96
C GLY A 6 -32.27 10.00 1.07
N GLY A 7 -32.28 9.26 -0.05
CA GLY A 7 -31.61 7.98 -0.21
C GLY A 7 -30.09 8.13 -0.07
N GLY A 8 -29.62 8.14 1.18
CA GLY A 8 -28.22 8.03 1.54
C GLY A 8 -27.73 6.61 1.25
N GLY A 9 -27.39 6.35 -0.01
CA GLY A 9 -26.64 5.16 -0.38
C GLY A 9 -25.31 5.19 0.34
N ALA A 10 -25.19 4.44 1.44
CA ALA A 10 -23.93 4.17 2.08
C ALA A 10 -23.07 3.43 1.05
N SER A 11 -22.18 4.16 0.39
CA SER A 11 -21.08 3.58 -0.37
C SER A 11 -20.16 2.93 0.65
N SER A 12 -20.42 1.66 0.95
CA SER A 12 -19.47 0.81 1.66
C SER A 12 -18.10 0.99 0.98
N PRO A 13 -17.02 1.27 1.74
CA PRO A 13 -15.69 1.34 1.15
C PRO A 13 -15.45 0.06 0.33
N PRO A 14 -14.80 0.14 -0.84
CA PRO A 14 -14.47 -1.05 -1.60
C PRO A 14 -13.72 -2.04 -0.69
N GLU A 15 -14.28 -3.24 -0.50
CA GLU A 15 -13.58 -4.30 0.18
C GLU A 15 -12.38 -4.72 -0.66
N PHE A 16 -11.21 -4.20 -0.30
CA PHE A 16 -9.94 -4.72 -0.78
C PHE A 16 -9.60 -5.98 0.01
N GLY A 17 -10.37 -7.05 -0.21
CA GLY A 17 -10.07 -8.37 0.34
C GLY A 17 -8.63 -8.80 -0.01
N GLN A 18 -8.04 -9.66 0.82
CA GLN A 18 -6.69 -10.18 0.57
C GLN A 18 -6.63 -10.90 -0.79
N ARG A 19 -6.07 -10.24 -1.81
CA ARG A 19 -5.81 -10.84 -3.12
C ARG A 19 -4.42 -11.43 -3.13
N LYS A 20 -4.31 -12.71 -3.46
CA LYS A 20 -3.01 -13.38 -3.64
C LYS A 20 -2.45 -13.03 -5.01
N LEU A 21 -1.24 -12.46 -5.04
CA LEU A 21 -0.48 -12.24 -6.27
C LEU A 21 0.34 -13.49 -6.57
N LYS A 22 0.22 -14.03 -7.79
CA LYS A 22 1.09 -15.10 -8.28
C LYS A 22 2.14 -14.48 -9.20
N VAL A 23 3.41 -14.70 -8.92
CA VAL A 23 4.55 -14.18 -9.69
C VAL A 23 5.44 -15.35 -10.07
N ASP A 24 5.89 -15.38 -11.32
CA ASP A 24 6.91 -16.33 -11.76
C ASP A 24 8.26 -15.98 -11.08
N PRO A 25 9.06 -16.96 -10.63
CA PRO A 25 10.34 -16.68 -9.95
C PRO A 25 11.26 -15.76 -10.74
N SER A 26 11.32 -15.93 -12.07
CA SER A 26 12.16 -15.11 -12.96
C SER A 26 11.68 -13.65 -13.06
N ALA A 27 10.42 -13.39 -12.72
CA ALA A 27 9.78 -12.08 -12.76
C ALA A 27 9.80 -11.35 -11.40
N ILE A 28 10.27 -11.99 -10.32
CA ILE A 28 10.30 -11.40 -8.97
C ILE A 28 11.11 -10.10 -8.92
N PRO A 29 12.33 -10.00 -9.50
CA PRO A 29 13.09 -8.76 -9.46
C PRO A 29 12.38 -7.59 -10.15
N GLN A 30 11.72 -7.85 -11.27
CA GLN A 30 10.98 -6.83 -12.03
C GLN A 30 9.71 -6.42 -11.27
N ALA A 31 8.98 -7.39 -10.68
CA ALA A 31 7.83 -7.10 -9.84
C ALA A 31 8.22 -6.24 -8.65
N ARG A 32 9.32 -6.57 -7.96
CA ARG A 32 9.83 -5.79 -6.83
C ARG A 32 10.13 -4.35 -7.24
N LYS A 33 10.84 -4.17 -8.36
CA LYS A 33 11.14 -2.84 -8.90
C LYS A 33 9.88 -2.03 -9.21
N ALA A 34 8.85 -2.66 -9.77
CA ALA A 34 7.58 -1.99 -10.06
C ALA A 34 6.87 -1.53 -8.78
N PHE A 35 6.86 -2.34 -7.71
CA PHE A 35 6.30 -1.93 -6.42
C PHE A 35 7.14 -0.84 -5.74
N GLU A 36 8.47 -0.90 -5.84
CA GLU A 36 9.37 0.16 -5.35
C GLU A 36 9.11 1.50 -6.08
N GLN A 37 8.90 1.47 -7.40
CA GLN A 37 8.52 2.65 -8.18
C GLN A 37 7.15 3.18 -7.78
N ALA A 38 6.15 2.31 -7.62
CA ALA A 38 4.81 2.70 -7.19
C ALA A 38 4.83 3.33 -5.79
N LEU A 39 5.65 2.81 -4.86
CA LEU A 39 5.85 3.40 -3.54
C LEU A 39 6.48 4.78 -3.63
N ALA A 40 7.52 4.95 -4.44
CA ALA A 40 8.17 6.25 -4.63
C ALA A 40 7.20 7.30 -5.21
N GLU A 41 6.43 6.94 -6.26
CA GLU A 41 5.41 7.82 -6.81
C GLU A 41 4.31 8.16 -5.81
N PHE A 42 3.92 7.19 -4.99
CA PHE A 42 2.92 7.38 -3.94
C PHE A 42 3.42 8.38 -2.90
N GLU A 43 4.64 8.20 -2.38
CA GLU A 43 5.25 9.10 -1.40
C GLU A 43 5.36 10.52 -1.95
N GLU A 44 5.83 10.67 -3.19
CA GLU A 44 5.99 11.98 -3.84
C GLU A 44 4.67 12.76 -4.00
N LYS A 45 3.56 12.05 -4.26
CA LYS A 45 2.23 12.66 -4.41
C LYS A 45 1.61 12.98 -3.05
N ILE A 46 1.81 12.12 -2.07
CA ILE A 46 1.18 12.23 -0.75
C ILE A 46 1.89 13.25 0.14
N GLU A 47 3.23 13.29 0.16
CA GLU A 47 3.98 14.26 0.97
C GLU A 47 3.53 15.70 0.73
N ARG A 48 3.29 16.06 -0.54
CA ARG A 48 2.86 17.42 -0.93
C ARG A 48 1.39 17.72 -0.60
N SER A 49 0.56 16.70 -0.45
CA SER A 49 -0.89 16.86 -0.36
C SER A 49 -1.43 16.73 1.07
N VAL A 50 -0.76 15.95 1.92
CA VAL A 50 -1.25 15.58 3.27
C VAL A 50 -1.51 16.79 4.16
N GLU A 51 -0.62 17.78 4.16
CA GLU A 51 -0.77 18.97 5.01
C GLU A 51 -1.96 19.85 4.61
N SER A 52 -2.40 19.74 3.35
CA SER A 52 -3.50 20.53 2.77
C SER A 52 -4.86 19.85 2.86
N LEU A 53 -4.91 18.56 3.24
CA LEU A 53 -6.15 17.78 3.29
C LEU A 53 -7.13 18.24 4.38
N PRO A 54 -6.70 18.56 5.62
CA PRO A 54 -7.64 18.98 6.65
C PRO A 54 -8.27 20.33 6.33
N THR A 55 -9.60 20.38 6.41
CA THR A 55 -10.37 21.63 6.31
C THR A 55 -10.08 22.50 7.53
N LYS A 56 -9.81 23.78 7.31
CA LYS A 56 -9.66 24.78 8.38
C LYS A 56 -11.01 25.39 8.76
N PRO A 57 -11.17 25.94 9.97
CA PRO A 57 -12.37 26.69 10.33
C PRO A 57 -12.61 27.86 9.36
N TRP A 58 -13.82 27.96 8.81
CA TRP A 58 -14.13 28.96 7.76
C TRP A 58 -14.22 30.39 8.27
N ALA A 59 -14.69 30.59 9.51
CA ALA A 59 -15.02 31.91 10.04
C ALA A 59 -14.33 32.22 11.38
N GLY A 60 -13.49 31.32 11.89
CA GLY A 60 -12.70 31.54 13.12
C GLY A 60 -13.54 31.55 14.40
N ASP A 61 -14.83 31.26 14.31
CA ASP A 61 -15.73 31.15 15.46
C ASP A 61 -15.82 29.69 15.97
N PRO A 62 -16.40 29.47 17.18
CA PRO A 62 -16.53 28.14 17.76
C PRO A 62 -17.33 27.14 16.90
N ILE A 63 -18.39 27.58 16.21
CA ILE A 63 -19.23 26.72 15.38
C ILE A 63 -18.46 26.25 14.14
N SER A 64 -17.75 27.17 13.47
CA SER A 64 -16.90 26.81 12.33
C SER A 64 -15.76 25.87 12.73
N SER A 65 -15.25 26.01 13.97
CA SER A 65 -14.23 25.13 14.54
C SER A 65 -14.78 23.72 14.79
N GLU A 66 -15.94 23.61 15.43
CA GLU A 66 -16.61 22.33 15.66
C GLU A 66 -17.00 21.63 14.35
N THR A 67 -17.53 22.40 13.39
CA THR A 67 -17.97 21.88 12.09
C THR A 67 -16.79 21.39 11.27
N SER A 68 -15.71 22.16 11.18
CA SER A 68 -14.50 21.73 10.46
C SER A 68 -13.87 20.48 11.07
N LYS A 69 -13.89 20.34 12.41
CA LYS A 69 -13.46 19.13 13.10
C LYS A 69 -14.32 17.92 12.72
N ALA A 70 -15.65 18.02 12.89
CA ALA A 70 -16.56 16.92 12.58
C ALA A 70 -16.49 16.50 11.09
N PHE A 71 -16.27 17.46 10.20
CA PHE A 71 -16.04 17.20 8.78
C PHE A 71 -14.74 16.44 8.55
N ASN A 72 -13.63 16.88 9.14
CA ASN A 72 -12.32 16.25 9.01
C ASN A 72 -12.30 14.81 9.55
N ASP A 73 -12.96 14.56 10.69
CA ASP A 73 -13.11 13.23 11.29
C ASP A 73 -13.75 12.23 10.28
N GLN A 74 -14.65 12.71 9.42
CA GLN A 74 -15.32 11.88 8.43
C GLN A 74 -14.66 11.89 7.05
N THR A 75 -13.70 12.80 6.79
CA THR A 75 -13.11 13.02 5.48
C THR A 75 -11.59 12.87 5.51
N SER A 76 -10.86 13.93 5.85
CA SER A 76 -9.38 13.95 5.85
C SER A 76 -8.80 12.82 6.67
N ASP A 77 -9.35 12.55 7.86
CA ASP A 77 -8.77 11.57 8.78
C ASP A 77 -8.92 10.15 8.25
N LYS A 78 -10.10 9.83 7.68
CA LYS A 78 -10.34 8.54 7.02
C LYS A 78 -9.50 8.39 5.76
N ALA A 79 -9.35 9.45 4.97
CA ALA A 79 -8.51 9.45 3.78
C ALA A 79 -7.04 9.21 4.15
N LEU A 80 -6.53 9.92 5.14
CA LEU A 80 -5.16 9.75 5.66
C LEU A 80 -4.93 8.34 6.21
N ALA A 81 -5.91 7.78 6.93
CA ALA A 81 -5.84 6.42 7.41
C ALA A 81 -5.77 5.40 6.25
N ALA A 82 -6.62 5.56 5.24
CA ALA A 82 -6.63 4.69 4.05
C ALA A 82 -5.32 4.78 3.26
N LEU A 83 -4.78 5.99 3.06
CA LEU A 83 -3.49 6.22 2.41
C LEU A 83 -2.34 5.59 3.20
N THR A 84 -2.34 5.74 4.52
CA THR A 84 -1.35 5.11 5.41
C THR A 84 -1.42 3.59 5.33
N PHE A 85 -2.63 3.02 5.28
CA PHE A 85 -2.81 1.58 5.13
C PHE A 85 -2.30 1.09 3.77
N TYR A 86 -2.63 1.79 2.69
CA TYR A 86 -2.15 1.45 1.35
C TYR A 86 -0.62 1.49 1.25
N LYS A 87 0.03 2.50 1.85
CA LYS A 87 1.49 2.56 1.96
C LYS A 87 2.06 1.30 2.63
N LYS A 88 1.47 0.88 3.75
CA LYS A 88 1.89 -0.36 4.45
C LYS A 88 1.73 -1.59 3.58
N GLN A 89 0.69 -1.66 2.74
CA GLN A 89 0.53 -2.76 1.79
C GLN A 89 1.63 -2.77 0.73
N LEU A 90 2.00 -1.62 0.16
CA LEU A 90 3.11 -1.53 -0.80
C LEU A 90 4.43 -2.00 -0.20
N VAL A 91 4.76 -1.50 1.00
CA VAL A 91 5.98 -1.91 1.74
C VAL A 91 5.95 -3.43 2.01
N GLY A 92 4.82 -3.95 2.51
CA GLY A 92 4.69 -5.37 2.80
C GLY A 92 4.88 -6.26 1.58
N VAL A 93 4.41 -5.85 0.39
CA VAL A 93 4.64 -6.60 -0.85
C VAL A 93 6.11 -6.56 -1.27
N ILE A 94 6.78 -5.42 -1.15
CA ILE A 94 8.23 -5.30 -1.44
C ILE A 94 9.03 -6.23 -0.55
N ASP A 95 8.74 -6.24 0.75
CA ASP A 95 9.43 -7.09 1.72
C ASP A 95 9.21 -8.58 1.44
N GLN A 96 7.97 -8.96 1.08
CA GLN A 96 7.66 -10.34 0.66
C GLN A 96 8.44 -10.74 -0.59
N LEU A 97 8.48 -9.89 -1.62
CA LEU A 97 9.23 -10.17 -2.84
C LEU A 97 10.73 -10.29 -2.58
N ARG A 98 11.30 -9.47 -1.68
CA ARG A 98 12.71 -9.58 -1.24
C ARG A 98 12.98 -10.91 -0.55
N MET A 99 12.11 -11.31 0.39
CA MET A 99 12.26 -12.60 1.09
C MET A 99 12.22 -13.78 0.11
N ILE A 100 11.29 -13.75 -0.85
CA ILE A 100 11.16 -14.82 -1.86
C ILE A 100 12.39 -14.83 -2.79
N GLU A 101 12.87 -13.66 -3.24
CA GLU A 101 14.07 -13.53 -4.08
C GLU A 101 15.31 -14.14 -3.38
N GLU A 102 15.50 -13.85 -2.09
CA GLU A 102 16.61 -14.38 -1.29
C GLU A 102 16.51 -15.91 -1.12
N GLN A 103 15.30 -16.42 -0.86
CA GLN A 103 15.06 -17.86 -0.76
C GLN A 103 15.42 -18.60 -2.07
N TYR A 104 15.07 -18.03 -3.24
CA TYR A 104 15.44 -18.63 -4.52
C TYR A 104 16.96 -18.66 -4.72
N ARG A 105 17.66 -17.57 -4.40
CA ARG A 105 19.12 -17.50 -4.54
C ARG A 105 19.85 -18.51 -3.65
N GLN A 106 19.38 -18.71 -2.42
CA GLN A 106 19.96 -19.70 -1.52
C GLN A 106 19.80 -21.13 -2.05
N VAL A 107 18.60 -21.48 -2.52
CA VAL A 107 18.32 -22.81 -3.07
C VAL A 107 19.13 -23.07 -4.36
N GLU A 108 19.24 -22.08 -5.25
CA GLU A 108 20.09 -22.21 -6.44
C GLU A 108 21.57 -22.32 -6.09
N GLY A 109 22.04 -21.55 -5.11
CA GLY A 109 23.41 -21.61 -4.60
C GLY A 109 23.75 -22.97 -3.98
N ASP A 110 22.86 -23.51 -3.15
CA ASP A 110 23.03 -24.83 -2.52
C ASP A 110 23.04 -25.95 -3.56
N ASN A 111 22.16 -25.88 -4.57
CA ASN A 111 22.12 -26.85 -5.66
C ASN A 111 23.40 -26.80 -6.51
N ALA A 112 23.88 -25.61 -6.86
CA ALA A 112 25.12 -25.43 -7.62
C ALA A 112 26.34 -25.95 -6.84
N ALA A 113 26.39 -25.72 -5.52
CA ALA A 113 27.46 -26.21 -4.65
C ALA A 113 27.47 -27.74 -4.52
N MET A 114 26.29 -28.36 -4.39
CA MET A 114 26.13 -29.82 -4.34
C MET A 114 26.58 -30.49 -5.64
N TRP A 115 26.20 -29.94 -6.79
CA TRP A 115 26.58 -30.48 -8.11
C TRP A 115 28.07 -30.28 -8.41
N GLY A 116 28.62 -29.11 -8.06
CA GLY A 116 30.06 -28.86 -8.20
C GLY A 116 30.93 -29.73 -7.28
N LYS A 117 30.39 -30.26 -6.18
CA LYS A 117 31.06 -31.27 -5.36
C LYS A 117 31.03 -32.65 -6.01
N HIS A 118 29.86 -33.08 -6.50
CA HIS A 118 29.72 -34.37 -7.20
C HIS A 118 30.59 -34.49 -8.46
N LEU A 119 30.79 -33.41 -9.22
CA LEU A 119 31.68 -33.42 -10.39
C LEU A 119 33.16 -33.56 -10.00
N ARG A 120 33.57 -32.98 -8.87
CA ARG A 120 34.95 -33.10 -8.35
C ARG A 120 35.25 -34.46 -7.73
N ASP A 121 34.25 -35.15 -7.22
CA ASP A 121 34.40 -36.48 -6.62
C ASP A 121 34.39 -37.62 -7.68
N GLN A 122 34.21 -37.29 -8.98
CA GLN A 122 34.21 -38.25 -10.10
C GLN A 122 35.47 -38.22 -10.99
N ASP A 123 36.39 -37.29 -10.74
CA ASP A 123 37.74 -37.20 -11.35
C ASP A 123 38.82 -37.77 -10.41
#